data_AF-A0ABD5S3U0-F1
#
_entry.id   AF-A0ABD5S3U0-F1
#
_cell.length_a   1.000
_cell.length_b   1.000
_cell.length_c   1.000
_cell.angle_alpha   90.00
_cell.angle_beta   90.00
_cell.angle_gamma   90.00
#
_symmetry.space_group_name_H-M   'P 1'
#
loop_
_entity.id
_entity.type
_entity.pdbx_description
1 polymer ?
#
loop_
_entity_poly.entity_id
_entity_poly.type
_entity_poly.pdbx_seq_one_letter_code
_entity_poly.pdbx_strand_id
1 'polypeptide(L)'
;AVVRRRVRDGRLRDYVEGQARHEAWLTAAFREFDDQYGYLEEHTPVVRDAELLAASEDTLRRVEIQRFADRVTTRYRNRFDNPLVLVPCSATKPYSESQSHSQFHRAIQFRAHTVSMTSPIGVVPTELELTYPAQHYDSVVTGRWTEGERAFVARVLRRYLERNDYSRVIAHLPPGGYTDIVERVEAELGLDVEYTVPDHPTTEESLANLSSTLSGELKFPKREREHNTVKAIADYMLGPGAGDDLFADVEITMTSRYPKLQVRDANAEIDGHDGERAQLATMVPQYGVLAFTLHGARVWADSDA
;
A
#
# COMPACT_ATOMS: atom_id res chain seq x y z
N ALA A 1 -14.31 -27.89 -16.70
CA ALA A 1 -15.15 -26.68 -16.57
C ALA A 1 -14.73 -25.79 -15.39
N VAL A 2 -14.52 -26.37 -14.19
CA VAL A 2 -14.18 -25.62 -12.96
C VAL A 2 -12.92 -24.75 -13.10
N VAL A 3 -11.79 -25.31 -13.53
CA VAL A 3 -10.52 -24.56 -13.67
C VAL A 3 -10.67 -23.33 -14.58
N ARG A 4 -11.26 -23.50 -15.77
CA ARG A 4 -11.49 -22.37 -16.71
C ARG A 4 -12.36 -21.27 -16.10
N ARG A 5 -13.37 -21.64 -15.30
CA ARG A 5 -14.18 -20.66 -14.57
C ARG A 5 -13.35 -19.94 -13.52
N ARG A 6 -12.55 -20.65 -12.72
CA ARG A 6 -11.65 -20.03 -11.72
C ARG A 6 -10.64 -19.07 -12.33
N VAL A 7 -10.11 -19.37 -13.52
CA VAL A 7 -9.25 -18.44 -14.27
C VAL A 7 -10.00 -17.16 -14.64
N ARG A 8 -11.21 -17.28 -15.23
CA ARG A 8 -12.03 -16.12 -15.60
C ARG A 8 -12.43 -15.27 -14.40
N ASP A 9 -12.72 -15.92 -13.27
CA ASP A 9 -13.11 -15.26 -12.03
C ASP A 9 -11.89 -14.69 -11.27
N GLY A 10 -10.66 -14.86 -11.77
CA GLY A 10 -9.43 -14.40 -11.10
C GLY A 10 -9.07 -15.17 -9.82
N ARG A 11 -9.74 -16.30 -9.55
CA ARG A 11 -9.63 -17.09 -8.31
C ARG A 11 -9.02 -18.47 -8.50
N LEU A 12 -8.22 -18.65 -9.56
CA LEU A 12 -7.52 -19.92 -9.78
C LEU A 12 -6.58 -20.22 -8.62
N ARG A 13 -5.86 -19.20 -8.14
CA ARG A 13 -4.89 -19.37 -7.06
C ARG A 13 -5.56 -19.84 -5.77
N ASP A 14 -6.63 -19.18 -5.33
CA ASP A 14 -7.37 -19.57 -4.13
C ASP A 14 -7.92 -20.99 -4.22
N TYR A 15 -8.38 -21.38 -5.42
CA TYR A 15 -8.83 -22.75 -5.65
C TYR A 15 -7.70 -23.76 -5.50
N VAL A 16 -6.54 -23.52 -6.11
CA VAL A 16 -5.37 -24.41 -6.02
C VAL A 16 -4.88 -24.53 -4.57
N GLU A 17 -4.81 -23.42 -3.83
CA GLU A 17 -4.41 -23.44 -2.41
C GLU A 17 -5.34 -24.28 -1.54
N GLY A 18 -6.65 -24.19 -1.79
CA GLY A 18 -7.62 -25.06 -1.13
C GLY A 18 -7.43 -26.54 -1.50
N GLN A 19 -7.22 -26.83 -2.80
CA GLN A 19 -7.03 -28.21 -3.27
C GLN A 19 -5.72 -28.83 -2.74
N ALA A 20 -4.67 -28.03 -2.56
CA ALA A 20 -3.36 -28.49 -2.10
C ALA A 20 -3.43 -29.18 -0.73
N ARG A 21 -4.47 -28.94 0.08
CA ARG A 21 -4.63 -29.47 1.44
C ARG A 21 -5.19 -30.89 1.53
N HIS A 22 -5.65 -31.47 0.41
CA HIS A 22 -6.32 -32.77 0.46
C HIS A 22 -5.34 -33.96 0.45
N GLU A 23 -4.15 -33.81 -0.13
CA GLU A 23 -3.15 -34.88 -0.20
C GLU A 23 -1.73 -34.33 0.01
N ALA A 24 -0.85 -35.10 0.65
CA ALA A 24 0.51 -34.68 0.98
C ALA A 24 1.34 -34.32 -0.27
N TRP A 25 1.20 -35.11 -1.34
CA TRP A 25 1.85 -34.85 -2.62
C TRP A 25 1.40 -33.50 -3.22
N LEU A 26 0.12 -33.15 -3.12
CA LEU A 26 -0.39 -31.88 -3.66
C LEU A 26 0.17 -30.69 -2.89
N THR A 27 0.28 -30.78 -1.55
CA THR A 27 0.95 -29.74 -0.76
C THR A 27 2.43 -29.60 -1.15
N ALA A 28 3.15 -30.70 -1.34
CA ALA A 28 4.55 -30.68 -1.75
C ALA A 28 4.73 -30.04 -3.13
N ALA A 29 3.94 -30.47 -4.13
CA ALA A 29 3.97 -29.92 -5.48
C ALA A 29 3.61 -28.43 -5.52
N PHE A 30 2.62 -28.02 -4.70
CA PHE A 30 2.22 -26.62 -4.58
C PHE A 30 3.33 -25.74 -4.00
N ARG A 31 4.04 -26.21 -2.97
CA ARG A 31 5.18 -25.48 -2.38
C ARG A 31 6.37 -25.40 -3.32
N GLU A 32 6.69 -26.50 -4.00
CA GLU A 32 7.73 -26.50 -5.04
C GLU A 32 7.40 -25.50 -6.16
N PHE A 33 6.13 -25.43 -6.55
CA PHE A 33 5.66 -24.44 -7.51
C PHE A 33 5.84 -23.00 -7.02
N ASP A 34 5.55 -22.73 -5.74
CA ASP A 34 5.75 -21.40 -5.12
C ASP A 34 7.22 -20.98 -5.00
N ASP A 35 8.13 -21.94 -4.90
CA ASP A 35 9.57 -21.67 -4.90
C ASP A 35 10.07 -21.22 -6.28
N GLN A 36 9.29 -21.42 -7.36
CA GLN A 36 9.58 -20.92 -8.71
C GLN A 36 9.08 -19.48 -8.91
N TYR A 37 9.48 -18.56 -8.01
CA TYR A 37 8.98 -17.18 -7.99
C TYR A 37 9.13 -16.45 -9.33
N GLY A 38 10.31 -16.50 -9.97
CA GLY A 38 10.56 -15.75 -11.22
C GLY A 38 9.60 -16.13 -12.34
N TYR A 39 9.37 -17.44 -12.52
CA TYR A 39 8.38 -17.93 -13.48
C TYR A 39 6.97 -17.47 -13.12
N LEU A 40 6.58 -17.55 -11.85
CA LEU A 40 5.26 -17.14 -11.40
C LEU A 40 5.03 -15.63 -11.54
N GLU A 41 6.04 -14.81 -11.23
CA GLU A 41 5.97 -13.36 -11.26
C GLU A 41 5.65 -12.87 -12.67
N GLU A 42 6.39 -13.35 -13.67
CA GLU A 42 6.24 -12.98 -15.08
C GLU A 42 4.83 -13.29 -15.65
N HIS A 43 4.18 -14.33 -15.12
CA HIS A 43 2.88 -14.81 -15.62
C HIS A 43 1.70 -14.37 -14.76
N THR A 44 1.95 -13.73 -13.62
CA THR A 44 0.88 -13.31 -12.70
C THR A 44 0.42 -11.90 -13.03
N PRO A 45 -0.89 -11.66 -13.28
CA PRO A 45 -1.43 -10.34 -13.56
C PRO A 45 -1.01 -9.30 -12.50
N VAL A 46 -0.70 -8.08 -12.95
CA VAL A 46 -0.33 -6.97 -12.07
C VAL A 46 -1.51 -6.50 -11.21
N VAL A 47 -2.73 -6.52 -11.79
CA VAL A 47 -3.98 -6.11 -11.14
C VAL A 47 -5.08 -7.12 -11.42
N ARG A 48 -6.04 -7.24 -10.49
CA ARG A 48 -7.27 -8.02 -10.62
C ARG A 48 -8.39 -7.39 -9.78
N ASP A 49 -9.65 -7.60 -10.19
CA ASP A 49 -10.83 -7.27 -9.36
C ASP A 49 -11.10 -8.32 -8.28
N ALA A 50 -10.56 -9.52 -8.47
CA ALA A 50 -10.84 -10.64 -7.59
C ALA A 50 -10.16 -10.45 -6.24
N GLU A 51 -10.93 -10.66 -5.18
CA GLU A 51 -10.43 -10.73 -3.82
C GLU A 51 -9.42 -11.87 -3.67
N LEU A 52 -8.27 -11.56 -3.08
CA LEU A 52 -7.23 -12.48 -2.67
C LEU A 52 -7.56 -12.99 -1.26
N LEU A 53 -7.85 -14.28 -1.14
CA LEU A 53 -8.11 -14.89 0.17
C LEU A 53 -6.80 -15.31 0.85
N ALA A 54 -6.44 -14.62 1.92
CA ALA A 54 -5.32 -14.92 2.80
C ALA A 54 -5.77 -15.76 4.00
N ALA A 55 -5.98 -17.05 3.75
CA ALA A 55 -6.47 -18.01 4.75
C ALA A 55 -5.39 -18.96 5.29
N SER A 56 -4.16 -18.88 4.77
CA SER A 56 -3.05 -19.72 5.23
C SER A 56 -1.71 -19.02 5.11
N GLU A 57 -0.72 -19.47 5.86
CA GLU A 57 0.64 -18.90 5.84
C GLU A 57 1.32 -19.02 4.46
N ASP A 58 0.96 -20.04 3.66
CA ASP A 58 1.46 -20.15 2.27
C ASP A 58 1.03 -18.94 1.40
N THR A 59 0.02 -18.15 1.82
CA THR A 59 -0.35 -16.91 1.12
C THR A 59 0.79 -15.89 1.11
N LEU A 60 1.68 -15.91 2.13
CA LEU A 60 2.87 -15.05 2.17
C LEU A 60 3.84 -15.33 1.00
N ARG A 61 3.71 -16.48 0.35
CA ARG A 61 4.48 -16.89 -0.83
C ARG A 61 3.85 -16.45 -2.16
N ARG A 62 2.60 -15.95 -2.15
CA ARG A 62 1.94 -15.49 -3.37
C ARG A 62 2.69 -14.32 -4.00
N VAL A 63 2.75 -14.33 -5.33
CA VAL A 63 3.40 -13.28 -6.11
C VAL A 63 2.86 -11.91 -5.76
N GLU A 64 1.56 -11.75 -5.63
CA GLU A 64 0.89 -10.48 -5.36
C GLU A 64 1.38 -9.86 -4.04
N ILE A 65 1.54 -10.70 -3.01
CA ILE A 65 2.01 -10.30 -1.68
C ILE A 65 3.49 -9.92 -1.73
N GLN A 66 4.32 -10.81 -2.28
CA GLN A 66 5.76 -10.56 -2.37
C GLN A 66 6.11 -9.39 -3.28
N ARG A 67 5.42 -9.26 -4.42
CA ARG A 67 5.58 -8.14 -5.37
C ARG A 67 5.21 -6.83 -4.71
N PHE A 68 4.08 -6.76 -4.00
CA PHE A 68 3.69 -5.52 -3.32
C PHE A 68 4.70 -5.15 -2.25
N ALA A 69 5.07 -6.10 -1.38
CA ALA A 69 6.07 -5.89 -0.34
C ALA A 69 7.42 -5.45 -0.91
N ASP A 70 7.87 -6.08 -2.00
CA ASP A 70 9.11 -5.70 -2.66
C ASP A 70 9.02 -4.31 -3.28
N ARG A 71 7.96 -3.98 -4.02
CA ARG A 71 7.81 -2.66 -4.65
C ARG A 71 7.64 -1.52 -3.64
N VAL A 72 6.94 -1.76 -2.53
CA VAL A 72 6.85 -0.78 -1.42
C VAL A 72 8.20 -0.56 -0.74
N THR A 73 9.08 -1.56 -0.74
CA THR A 73 10.40 -1.47 -0.08
C THR A 73 11.55 -1.17 -1.03
N THR A 74 11.33 -1.16 -2.35
CA THR A 74 12.38 -0.92 -3.37
C THR A 74 12.04 0.19 -4.35
N ARG A 75 10.78 0.61 -4.46
CA ARG A 75 10.35 1.63 -5.42
C ARG A 75 9.74 2.84 -4.73
N TYR A 76 8.74 2.62 -3.87
CA TYR A 76 8.11 3.68 -3.08
C TYR A 76 9.16 4.44 -2.27
N ARG A 77 8.96 5.74 -2.14
CA ARG A 77 9.70 6.59 -1.20
C ARG A 77 8.72 7.53 -0.49
N ASN A 78 9.02 7.86 0.77
CA ASN A 78 8.31 8.86 1.53
C ASN A 78 8.46 10.21 0.82
N ARG A 79 7.34 10.93 0.70
CA ARG A 79 7.27 12.25 0.06
C ARG A 79 6.72 13.31 1.01
N PHE A 80 6.62 12.98 2.30
CA PHE A 80 6.19 13.88 3.37
C PHE A 80 7.35 14.19 4.31
N ASP A 81 7.47 15.46 4.72
CA ASP A 81 8.40 15.88 5.77
C ASP A 81 7.86 15.58 7.19
N ASN A 82 6.60 15.13 7.26
CA ASN A 82 5.90 14.81 8.49
C ASN A 82 6.41 13.52 9.15
N PRO A 83 6.22 13.39 10.48
CA PRO A 83 6.53 12.14 11.17
C PRO A 83 5.64 10.98 10.68
N LEU A 84 6.11 9.76 10.92
CA LEU A 84 5.39 8.52 10.61
C LEU A 84 4.44 8.15 11.74
N VAL A 85 3.21 7.76 11.39
CA VAL A 85 2.29 7.06 12.30
C VAL A 85 1.95 5.69 11.72
N LEU A 86 2.33 4.63 12.44
CA LEU A 86 1.93 3.26 12.16
C LEU A 86 0.57 2.97 12.81
N VAL A 87 -0.39 2.47 12.02
CA VAL A 87 -1.74 2.09 12.47
C VAL A 87 -2.08 0.66 12.10
N PRO A 88 -3.00 -0.02 12.80
CA PRO A 88 -3.46 -1.34 12.39
C PRO A 88 -4.32 -1.23 11.12
N CYS A 89 -4.39 -2.32 10.35
CA CYS A 89 -5.34 -2.44 9.24
C CYS A 89 -6.80 -2.43 9.72
N SER A 90 -7.73 -2.35 8.77
CA SER A 90 -9.16 -2.55 9.00
C SER A 90 -9.76 -3.65 8.13
N ALA A 91 -10.88 -4.21 8.59
CA ALA A 91 -11.65 -5.18 7.80
C ALA A 91 -12.21 -4.56 6.51
N THR A 92 -12.77 -3.36 6.60
CA THR A 92 -13.20 -2.54 5.45
C THR A 92 -11.98 -2.03 4.69
N LYS A 93 -11.96 -2.21 3.37
CA LYS A 93 -10.97 -1.62 2.45
C LYS A 93 -11.68 -0.76 1.39
N PRO A 94 -11.07 0.36 0.93
CA PRO A 94 -9.79 0.92 1.40
C PRO A 94 -9.84 1.33 2.86
N TYR A 95 -8.68 1.31 3.53
CA TYR A 95 -8.64 1.48 4.98
C TYR A 95 -9.22 2.82 5.43
N SER A 96 -9.00 3.88 4.64
CA SER A 96 -9.54 5.22 4.86
C SER A 96 -11.06 5.28 5.04
N GLU A 97 -11.80 4.31 4.48
CA GLU A 97 -13.26 4.24 4.57
C GLU A 97 -13.76 3.53 5.84
N SER A 98 -12.85 2.94 6.63
CA SER A 98 -13.23 2.31 7.89
C SER A 98 -13.50 3.31 9.02
N GLN A 99 -14.32 2.89 9.98
CA GLN A 99 -14.63 3.70 11.16
C GLN A 99 -13.39 3.98 12.02
N SER A 100 -12.49 3.00 12.16
CA SER A 100 -11.25 3.14 12.95
C SER A 100 -10.31 4.14 12.28
N HIS A 101 -10.07 4.02 10.98
CA HIS A 101 -9.23 4.98 10.25
C HIS A 101 -9.83 6.37 10.21
N SER A 102 -11.17 6.49 10.15
CA SER A 102 -11.84 7.78 10.31
C SER A 102 -11.54 8.43 11.68
N GLN A 103 -11.41 7.64 12.75
CA GLN A 103 -11.03 8.14 14.08
C GLN A 103 -9.54 8.53 14.12
N PHE A 104 -8.65 7.68 13.62
CA PHE A 104 -7.21 7.96 13.53
C PHE A 104 -6.98 9.23 12.72
N HIS A 105 -7.66 9.37 11.57
CA HIS A 105 -7.58 10.55 10.73
C HIS A 105 -7.99 11.84 11.47
N ARG A 106 -9.04 11.78 12.30
CA ARG A 106 -9.47 12.92 13.12
C ARG A 106 -8.47 13.29 14.22
N ALA A 107 -7.73 12.33 14.75
CA ALA A 107 -6.66 12.57 15.73
C ALA A 107 -5.39 13.11 15.06
N ILE A 108 -5.00 12.53 13.91
CA ILE A 108 -3.79 12.91 13.16
C ILE A 108 -3.94 14.26 12.46
N GLN A 109 -5.11 14.56 11.90
CA GLN A 109 -5.42 15.82 11.22
C GLN A 109 -4.38 16.28 10.16
N PHE A 110 -3.88 15.35 9.33
CA PHE A 110 -2.83 15.60 8.32
C PHE A 110 -1.50 16.08 8.91
N ARG A 111 -1.23 15.81 10.20
CA ARG A 111 0.03 16.18 10.85
C ARG A 111 1.10 15.07 10.82
N ALA A 112 0.74 13.90 10.33
CA ALA A 112 1.63 12.76 10.19
C ALA A 112 1.32 12.00 8.89
N HIS A 113 2.34 11.37 8.33
CA HIS A 113 2.16 10.39 7.28
C HIS A 113 1.71 9.06 7.90
N THR A 114 0.57 8.53 7.43
CA THR A 114 -0.01 7.30 7.98
C THR A 114 0.39 6.09 7.13
N VAL A 115 0.89 5.04 7.79
CA VAL A 115 1.18 3.74 7.17
C VAL A 115 0.45 2.65 7.94
N SER A 116 -0.30 1.82 7.23
CA SER A 116 -1.04 0.71 7.83
C SER A 116 -0.18 -0.55 7.89
N MET A 117 -0.14 -1.22 9.04
CA MET A 117 0.47 -2.54 9.18
C MET A 117 -0.59 -3.64 9.05
N THR A 118 -0.26 -4.71 8.32
CA THR A 118 -1.18 -5.84 8.13
C THR A 118 -0.46 -7.14 7.78
N SER A 119 -1.08 -8.28 8.13
CA SER A 119 -0.81 -9.57 7.49
C SER A 119 -1.90 -9.82 6.45
N PRO A 120 -1.57 -10.30 5.24
CA PRO A 120 -0.27 -10.81 4.80
C PRO A 120 0.67 -9.78 4.13
N ILE A 121 0.27 -8.51 3.98
CA ILE A 121 0.94 -7.57 3.07
C ILE A 121 2.23 -6.97 3.64
N GLY A 122 2.32 -6.77 4.95
CA GLY A 122 3.41 -6.06 5.60
C GLY A 122 3.02 -4.64 5.99
N VAL A 123 3.39 -3.66 5.15
CA VAL A 123 3.13 -2.23 5.37
C VAL A 123 2.50 -1.62 4.13
N VAL A 124 1.54 -0.71 4.32
CA VAL A 124 0.79 -0.04 3.25
C VAL A 124 0.76 1.46 3.53
N PRO A 125 1.59 2.26 2.82
CA PRO A 125 1.47 3.71 2.81
C PRO A 125 0.10 4.15 2.31
N THR A 126 -0.44 5.25 2.84
CA THR A 126 -1.81 5.68 2.52
C THR A 126 -2.00 5.95 1.03
N GLU A 127 -0.96 6.41 0.33
CA GLU A 127 -0.96 6.65 -1.11
C GLU A 127 -1.21 5.37 -1.94
N LEU A 128 -0.89 4.21 -1.39
CA LEU A 128 -0.98 2.91 -2.04
C LEU A 128 -2.12 2.04 -1.46
N GLU A 129 -3.01 2.59 -0.61
CA GLU A 129 -4.09 1.81 0.01
C GLU A 129 -5.07 1.21 -1.01
N LEU A 130 -5.24 1.90 -2.14
CA LEU A 130 -6.09 1.47 -3.25
C LEU A 130 -5.34 0.53 -4.22
N THR A 131 -4.01 0.48 -4.12
CA THR A 131 -3.17 -0.27 -5.06
C THR A 131 -3.28 -1.76 -4.79
N TYR A 132 -3.57 -2.55 -5.82
CA TYR A 132 -3.65 -4.00 -5.70
C TYR A 132 -2.33 -4.60 -5.16
N PRO A 133 -2.37 -5.50 -4.14
CA PRO A 133 -3.55 -6.14 -3.55
C PRO A 133 -4.09 -5.49 -2.26
N ALA A 134 -3.59 -4.31 -1.82
CA ALA A 134 -3.94 -3.70 -0.54
C ALA A 134 -5.45 -3.45 -0.35
N GLN A 135 -6.17 -3.10 -1.42
CA GLN A 135 -7.63 -2.95 -1.39
C GLN A 135 -8.39 -4.27 -1.57
N HIS A 136 -7.74 -5.34 -2.05
CA HIS A 136 -8.38 -6.54 -2.61
C HIS A 136 -7.97 -7.82 -1.90
N TYR A 137 -7.79 -7.78 -0.58
CA TYR A 137 -7.52 -8.99 0.21
C TYR A 137 -8.53 -9.17 1.33
N ASP A 138 -8.83 -10.42 1.62
CA ASP A 138 -9.48 -10.83 2.85
C ASP A 138 -8.55 -11.74 3.65
N SER A 139 -8.43 -11.48 4.94
CA SER A 139 -7.50 -12.17 5.82
C SER A 139 -8.26 -12.73 7.01
N VAL A 140 -7.90 -13.94 7.43
CA VAL A 140 -8.55 -14.56 8.60
C VAL A 140 -8.05 -13.87 9.88
N VAL A 141 -8.88 -12.99 10.44
CA VAL A 141 -8.55 -12.26 11.68
C VAL A 141 -8.89 -13.13 12.89
N THR A 142 -7.94 -13.95 13.33
CA THR A 142 -8.08 -14.74 14.57
C THR A 142 -7.41 -14.12 15.79
N GLY A 143 -6.63 -13.04 15.59
CA GLY A 143 -5.72 -12.49 16.59
C GLY A 143 -4.47 -13.35 16.84
N ARG A 144 -4.35 -14.52 16.19
CA ARG A 144 -3.17 -15.37 16.27
C ARG A 144 -2.20 -14.99 15.15
N TRP A 145 -0.98 -14.70 15.55
CA TRP A 145 0.13 -14.41 14.66
C TRP A 145 1.13 -15.55 14.72
N THR A 146 1.35 -16.20 13.58
CA THR A 146 2.44 -17.16 13.43
C THR A 146 3.79 -16.45 13.41
N GLU A 147 4.87 -17.17 13.69
CA GLU A 147 6.22 -16.59 13.59
C GLU A 147 6.57 -16.20 12.16
N GLY A 148 6.13 -16.96 11.15
CA GLY A 148 6.38 -16.58 9.75
C GLY A 148 5.66 -15.31 9.34
N GLU A 149 4.43 -15.08 9.81
CA GLU A 149 3.75 -13.78 9.62
C GLU A 149 4.48 -12.64 10.31
N ARG A 150 4.87 -12.82 11.59
CA ARG A 150 5.64 -11.80 12.34
C ARG A 150 6.95 -11.47 11.65
N ALA A 151 7.73 -12.50 11.28
CA ALA A 151 9.01 -12.34 10.59
C ALA A 151 8.85 -11.71 9.20
N PHE A 152 7.79 -12.05 8.47
CA PHE A 152 7.49 -11.44 7.18
C PHE A 152 7.21 -9.95 7.33
N VAL A 153 6.27 -9.57 8.20
CA VAL A 153 5.89 -8.15 8.40
C VAL A 153 7.06 -7.37 8.99
N ALA A 154 7.81 -7.91 9.95
CA ALA A 154 9.02 -7.29 10.51
C ALA A 154 10.06 -6.99 9.42
N ARG A 155 10.33 -7.96 8.54
CA ARG A 155 11.27 -7.78 7.42
C ARG A 155 10.80 -6.69 6.45
N VAL A 156 9.50 -6.63 6.15
CA VAL A 156 8.94 -5.60 5.25
C VAL A 156 9.02 -4.22 5.92
N LEU A 157 8.64 -4.11 7.20
CA LEU A 157 8.72 -2.86 7.95
C LEU A 157 10.16 -2.37 8.07
N ARG A 158 11.12 -3.24 8.39
CA ARG A 158 12.55 -2.88 8.45
C ARG A 158 13.03 -2.29 7.13
N ARG A 159 12.83 -3.00 6.01
CA ARG A 159 13.23 -2.52 4.68
C ARG A 159 12.53 -1.21 4.31
N TYR A 160 11.27 -1.03 4.73
CA TYR A 160 10.53 0.20 4.53
C TYR A 160 11.16 1.37 5.29
N LEU A 161 11.48 1.19 6.57
CA LEU A 161 12.10 2.24 7.39
C LEU A 161 13.54 2.54 6.98
N GLU A 162 14.31 1.55 6.54
CA GLU A 162 15.67 1.76 6.00
C GLU A 162 15.68 2.61 4.71
N ARG A 163 14.59 2.55 3.94
CA ARG A 163 14.45 3.29 2.68
C ARG A 163 13.83 4.68 2.87
N ASN A 164 13.11 4.89 3.96
CA ASN A 164 12.27 6.06 4.15
C ASN A 164 12.64 6.77 5.45
N ASP A 165 13.20 7.97 5.31
CA ASP A 165 13.53 8.80 6.45
C ASP A 165 12.26 9.44 7.03
N TYR A 166 12.18 9.41 8.36
CA TYR A 166 11.16 10.09 9.14
C TYR A 166 11.81 10.77 10.33
N SER A 167 11.33 11.97 10.65
CA SER A 167 11.81 12.73 11.82
C SER A 167 11.48 12.04 13.15
N ARG A 168 10.32 11.37 13.21
CA ARG A 168 9.82 10.60 14.36
C ARG A 168 9.01 9.41 13.86
N VAL A 169 8.98 8.34 14.64
CA VAL A 169 8.16 7.15 14.38
C VAL A 169 7.21 6.95 15.56
N ILE A 170 5.91 7.05 15.29
CA ILE A 170 4.85 6.85 16.28
C ILE A 170 4.12 5.53 15.99
N ALA A 171 4.08 4.63 16.96
CA ALA A 171 3.32 3.41 16.93
C ALA A 171 1.95 3.60 17.59
N HIS A 172 0.89 3.64 16.77
CA HIS A 172 -0.50 3.66 17.22
C HIS A 172 -1.16 2.30 16.97
N LEU A 173 -0.64 1.27 17.63
CA LEU A 173 -0.95 -0.14 17.39
C LEU A 173 -1.45 -0.80 18.68
N PRO A 174 -2.38 -1.77 18.61
CA PRO A 174 -2.77 -2.52 19.80
C PRO A 174 -1.57 -3.31 20.37
N PRO A 175 -1.49 -3.50 21.70
CA PRO A 175 -0.46 -4.32 22.33
C PRO A 175 -0.44 -5.76 21.79
N GLY A 176 0.73 -6.41 21.84
CA GLY A 176 0.93 -7.76 21.31
C GLY A 176 1.30 -7.74 19.82
N GLY A 177 0.71 -8.63 19.01
CA GLY A 177 1.22 -9.02 17.69
C GLY A 177 1.79 -7.92 16.79
N TYR A 178 1.15 -6.75 16.69
CA TYR A 178 1.68 -5.60 15.93
C TYR A 178 2.84 -4.89 16.64
N THR A 179 2.66 -4.59 17.93
CA THR A 179 3.64 -3.92 18.78
C THR A 179 4.92 -4.77 18.91
N ASP A 180 4.79 -6.08 19.10
CA ASP A 180 5.91 -7.03 19.14
C ASP A 180 6.77 -6.97 17.86
N ILE A 181 6.15 -6.74 16.70
CA ILE A 181 6.85 -6.58 15.41
C ILE A 181 7.61 -5.25 15.37
N VAL A 182 6.98 -4.17 15.84
CA VAL A 182 7.61 -2.85 15.86
C VAL A 182 8.78 -2.82 16.83
N GLU A 183 8.63 -3.34 18.05
CA GLU A 183 9.70 -3.43 19.06
C GLU A 183 10.93 -4.20 18.52
N ARG A 184 10.69 -5.28 17.77
CA ARG A 184 11.76 -6.03 17.11
C ARG A 184 12.51 -5.16 16.10
N VAL A 185 11.80 -4.45 15.23
CA VAL A 185 12.41 -3.59 14.21
C VAL A 185 13.08 -2.36 14.83
N GLU A 186 12.49 -1.79 15.87
CA GLU A 186 13.05 -0.71 16.68
C GLU A 186 14.43 -1.11 17.23
N ALA A 187 14.52 -2.29 17.86
CA ALA A 187 15.78 -2.80 18.39
C ALA A 187 16.82 -3.11 17.29
N GLU A 188 16.38 -3.63 16.14
CA GLU A 188 17.25 -3.93 15.00
C GLU A 188 17.83 -2.67 14.34
N LEU A 189 17.06 -1.57 14.31
CA LEU A 189 17.44 -0.31 13.65
C LEU A 189 17.95 0.78 14.63
N GLY A 190 17.81 0.57 15.94
CA GLY A 190 18.18 1.56 16.95
C GLY A 190 17.30 2.81 16.91
N LEU A 191 16.01 2.63 16.63
CA LEU A 191 15.03 3.73 16.55
C LEU A 191 14.51 4.09 17.95
N ASP A 192 13.95 5.30 18.07
CA ASP A 192 13.16 5.73 19.22
C ASP A 192 11.70 5.79 18.79
N VAL A 193 10.90 4.79 19.19
CA VAL A 193 9.50 4.67 18.79
C VAL A 193 8.57 5.13 19.90
N GLU A 194 7.65 6.06 19.57
CA GLU A 194 6.65 6.56 20.52
C GLU A 194 5.37 5.74 20.46
N TYR A 195 5.03 5.04 21.55
CA TYR A 195 3.83 4.21 21.64
C TYR A 195 2.66 4.98 22.26
N THR A 196 1.50 4.98 21.60
CA THR A 196 0.35 5.82 22.00
C THR A 196 -0.88 5.05 22.48
N VAL A 197 -0.86 3.72 22.40
CA VAL A 197 -2.01 2.84 22.69
C VAL A 197 -1.75 2.01 23.95
N PRO A 198 -2.39 2.32 25.09
CA PRO A 198 -2.27 1.50 26.29
C PRO A 198 -3.03 0.17 26.21
N ASP A 199 -4.16 0.12 25.51
CA ASP A 199 -5.00 -1.09 25.41
C ASP A 199 -5.60 -1.25 23.99
N HIS A 200 -6.54 -0.39 23.60
CA HIS A 200 -7.17 -0.47 22.28
C HIS A 200 -7.04 0.83 21.49
N PRO A 201 -6.71 0.80 20.19
CA PRO A 201 -6.32 1.99 19.42
C PRO A 201 -7.45 3.02 19.27
N THR A 202 -8.71 2.61 19.34
CA THR A 202 -9.86 3.51 19.20
C THR A 202 -10.49 3.95 20.53
N THR A 203 -9.85 3.71 21.68
CA THR A 203 -10.33 4.29 22.94
C THR A 203 -10.11 5.80 22.97
N GLU A 204 -10.90 6.49 23.78
CA GLU A 204 -10.76 7.95 23.94
C GLU A 204 -9.34 8.32 24.40
N GLU A 205 -8.78 7.56 25.34
CA GLU A 205 -7.40 7.74 25.83
C GLU A 205 -6.35 7.57 24.72
N SER A 206 -6.40 6.48 23.95
CA SER A 206 -5.47 6.24 22.84
C SER A 206 -5.53 7.35 21.78
N LEU A 207 -6.73 7.80 21.43
CA LEU A 207 -6.93 8.87 20.44
C LEU A 207 -6.46 10.23 20.99
N ALA A 208 -6.65 10.50 22.28
CA ALA A 208 -6.15 11.69 22.94
C ALA A 208 -4.60 11.71 22.97
N ASN A 209 -3.98 10.57 23.30
CA ASN A 209 -2.53 10.41 23.28
C ASN A 209 -1.97 10.68 21.88
N LEU A 210 -2.56 10.06 20.84
CA LEU A 210 -2.16 10.27 19.45
C LEU A 210 -2.27 11.75 19.02
N SER A 211 -3.39 12.39 19.33
CA SER A 211 -3.62 13.81 19.04
C SER A 211 -2.62 14.72 19.76
N SER A 212 -2.36 14.45 21.05
CA SER A 212 -1.40 15.22 21.86
C SER A 212 0.02 15.10 21.32
N THR A 213 0.45 13.88 20.98
CA THR A 213 1.77 13.55 20.41
C THR A 213 2.07 14.31 19.12
N LEU A 214 1.03 14.61 18.33
CA LEU A 214 1.11 15.28 17.03
C LEU A 214 0.77 16.77 17.10
N SER A 215 0.43 17.32 18.26
CA SER A 215 -0.15 18.67 18.37
C SER A 215 0.74 19.80 17.84
N GLY A 216 2.07 19.63 17.89
CA GLY A 216 3.06 20.60 17.39
C GLY A 216 3.46 20.45 15.92
N GLU A 217 3.08 19.36 15.26
CA GLU A 217 3.54 19.02 13.90
C GLU A 217 2.77 19.82 12.84
N LEU A 218 3.39 20.18 11.70
CA LEU A 218 2.69 20.95 10.66
C LEU A 218 1.67 20.10 9.89
N LYS A 219 0.58 20.73 9.41
CA LYS A 219 -0.38 20.04 8.52
C LYS A 219 0.09 20.13 7.08
N PHE A 220 0.23 19.01 6.39
CA PHE A 220 0.43 19.04 4.95
C PHE A 220 -0.88 19.45 4.23
N PRO A 221 -0.81 20.30 3.20
CA PRO A 221 -1.98 20.73 2.44
C PRO A 221 -2.53 19.61 1.55
N LYS A 222 -3.80 19.76 1.16
CA LYS A 222 -4.49 18.85 0.24
C LYS A 222 -3.71 18.64 -1.08
N ARG A 223 -3.19 19.73 -1.66
CA ARG A 223 -2.47 19.69 -2.95
C ARG A 223 -1.23 18.80 -2.85
N GLU A 224 -0.44 18.96 -1.79
CA GLU A 224 0.75 18.13 -1.54
C GLU A 224 0.37 16.65 -1.45
N ARG A 225 -0.67 16.31 -0.67
CA ARG A 225 -1.19 14.95 -0.59
C ARG A 225 -1.54 14.37 -1.96
N GLU A 226 -2.31 15.10 -2.77
CA GLU A 226 -2.75 14.61 -4.09
C GLU A 226 -1.57 14.41 -5.06
N HIS A 227 -0.58 15.32 -5.04
CA HIS A 227 0.66 15.15 -5.81
C HIS A 227 1.45 13.93 -5.33
N ASN A 228 1.67 13.80 -4.02
CA ASN A 228 2.41 12.69 -3.44
C ASN A 228 1.74 11.35 -3.75
N THR A 229 0.40 11.27 -3.68
CA THR A 229 -0.33 10.06 -4.06
C THR A 229 -0.08 9.64 -5.50
N VAL A 230 -0.22 10.56 -6.46
CA VAL A 230 0.00 10.25 -7.88
C VAL A 230 1.45 9.82 -8.13
N LYS A 231 2.41 10.54 -7.56
CA LYS A 231 3.83 10.21 -7.73
C LYS A 231 4.22 8.88 -7.08
N ALA A 232 3.66 8.57 -5.91
CA ALA A 232 3.88 7.28 -5.24
C ALA A 232 3.30 6.10 -6.04
N ILE A 233 2.13 6.27 -6.67
CA ILE A 233 1.57 5.25 -7.57
C ILE A 233 2.47 5.07 -8.80
N ALA A 234 2.99 6.17 -9.37
CA ALA A 234 3.96 6.10 -10.47
C ALA A 234 5.24 5.36 -10.06
N ASP A 235 5.82 5.67 -8.89
CA ASP A 235 6.99 4.95 -8.35
C ASP A 235 6.71 3.44 -8.24
N TYR A 236 5.54 3.08 -7.68
CA TYR A 236 5.16 1.68 -7.51
C TYR A 236 4.99 0.95 -8.85
N MET A 237 4.37 1.60 -9.83
CA MET A 237 4.08 0.99 -11.14
C MET A 237 5.33 0.87 -12.01
N LEU A 238 6.05 1.96 -12.17
CA LEU A 238 7.04 2.14 -13.24
C LEU A 238 8.46 1.85 -12.73
N GLY A 239 8.80 2.31 -11.53
CA GLY A 239 10.14 2.11 -10.99
C GLY A 239 10.51 3.11 -9.89
N PRO A 240 11.62 2.90 -9.18
CA PRO A 240 12.12 3.86 -8.21
C PRO A 240 12.42 5.21 -8.90
N GLY A 241 11.85 6.31 -8.41
CA GLY A 241 12.09 7.66 -8.96
C GLY A 241 11.08 8.09 -10.03
N ALA A 242 10.36 7.14 -10.63
CA ALA A 242 9.48 7.39 -11.76
C ALA A 242 8.40 8.46 -11.51
N GLY A 243 7.93 8.63 -10.28
CA GLY A 243 6.98 9.69 -9.96
C GLY A 243 7.54 11.11 -10.09
N ASP A 244 8.85 11.29 -10.05
CA ASP A 244 9.49 12.57 -10.39
C ASP A 244 9.86 12.63 -11.86
N ASP A 245 10.50 11.58 -12.37
CA ASP A 245 11.02 11.54 -13.74
C ASP A 245 9.90 11.71 -14.78
N LEU A 246 8.75 11.06 -14.55
CA LEU A 246 7.58 11.12 -15.43
C LEU A 246 7.00 12.54 -15.59
N PHE A 247 7.18 13.41 -14.59
CA PHE A 247 6.61 14.75 -14.56
C PHE A 247 7.68 15.84 -14.46
N ALA A 248 8.94 15.52 -14.79
CA ALA A 248 10.06 16.46 -14.66
C ALA A 248 9.87 17.70 -15.56
N ASP A 249 9.40 17.50 -16.79
CA ASP A 249 9.23 18.53 -17.81
C ASP A 249 7.79 19.05 -17.93
N VAL A 250 6.89 18.65 -17.03
CA VAL A 250 5.48 19.02 -17.08
C VAL A 250 4.99 19.55 -15.73
N GLU A 251 4.39 20.73 -15.75
CA GLU A 251 3.69 21.23 -14.57
C GLU A 251 2.35 20.51 -14.42
N ILE A 252 2.25 19.61 -13.42
CA ILE A 252 1.02 18.86 -13.20
C ILE A 252 0.05 19.59 -12.26
N THR A 253 -1.24 19.47 -12.58
CA THR A 253 -2.35 19.85 -11.71
C THR A 253 -3.30 18.68 -11.53
N MET A 254 -3.93 18.63 -10.35
CA MET A 254 -4.92 17.61 -10.01
C MET A 254 -6.32 18.17 -10.14
N THR A 255 -7.13 17.55 -11.00
CA THR A 255 -8.57 17.81 -11.08
C THR A 255 -9.35 16.60 -10.54
N SER A 256 -10.68 16.73 -10.43
CA SER A 256 -11.57 15.71 -9.83
C SER A 256 -11.38 15.56 -8.30
N ARG A 257 -12.02 14.56 -7.70
CA ARG A 257 -11.94 14.23 -6.27
C ARG A 257 -11.29 12.87 -6.10
N TYR A 258 -10.43 12.74 -5.09
CA TYR A 258 -9.97 11.44 -4.63
C TYR A 258 -11.17 10.50 -4.39
N PRO A 259 -11.10 9.22 -4.79
CA PRO A 259 -9.95 8.50 -5.37
C PRO A 259 -9.82 8.55 -6.91
N LYS A 260 -10.53 9.45 -7.59
CA LYS A 260 -10.57 9.56 -9.07
C LYS A 260 -9.77 10.77 -9.56
N LEU A 261 -8.58 10.97 -9.00
CA LEU A 261 -7.72 12.11 -9.37
C LEU A 261 -7.36 12.04 -10.85
N GLN A 262 -7.49 13.16 -11.54
CA GLN A 262 -7.03 13.32 -12.92
C GLN A 262 -5.78 14.19 -12.91
N VAL A 263 -4.73 13.69 -13.55
CA VAL A 263 -3.47 14.41 -13.73
C VAL A 263 -3.55 15.17 -15.03
N ARG A 264 -3.38 16.48 -14.98
CA ARG A 264 -3.39 17.35 -16.17
C ARG A 264 -2.12 18.17 -16.28
N ASP A 265 -1.68 18.39 -17.50
CA ASP A 265 -0.62 19.35 -17.81
C ASP A 265 -1.20 20.77 -17.71
N ALA A 266 -0.63 21.60 -16.82
CA ALA A 266 -1.06 22.97 -16.60
C ALA A 266 -0.81 23.90 -17.79
N ASN A 267 0.09 23.52 -18.70
CA ASN A 267 0.58 24.33 -19.80
C ASN A 267 0.07 23.86 -21.17
N ALA A 268 -0.27 22.58 -21.32
CA ALA A 268 -0.83 22.05 -22.55
C ALA A 268 -2.36 22.17 -22.60
N GLU A 269 -2.89 22.67 -23.71
CA GLU A 269 -4.32 22.68 -24.02
C GLU A 269 -4.70 21.50 -24.91
N ILE A 270 -5.97 21.11 -24.84
CA ILE A 270 -6.52 20.11 -25.74
C ILE A 270 -6.78 20.78 -27.10
N ASP A 271 -6.25 20.17 -28.17
CA ASP A 271 -6.53 20.61 -29.54
C ASP A 271 -8.05 20.72 -29.78
N GLY A 272 -8.52 21.93 -30.09
CA GLY A 272 -9.92 22.22 -30.39
C GLY A 272 -10.81 22.52 -29.18
N HIS A 273 -10.27 22.59 -27.97
CA HIS A 273 -11.02 22.95 -26.75
C HIS A 273 -10.30 24.05 -25.96
N ASP A 274 -10.75 25.29 -26.19
CA ASP A 274 -10.20 26.48 -25.54
C ASP A 274 -10.42 26.41 -24.00
N GLY A 275 -9.33 26.51 -23.25
CA GLY A 275 -9.34 26.49 -21.77
C GLY A 275 -9.36 25.10 -21.11
N GLU A 276 -9.40 23.99 -21.85
CA GLU A 276 -9.25 22.66 -21.26
C GLU A 276 -7.80 22.17 -21.30
N ARG A 277 -7.25 21.88 -20.11
CA ARG A 277 -5.89 21.35 -19.94
C ARG A 277 -5.77 19.90 -20.34
N ALA A 278 -4.70 19.52 -21.04
CA ALA A 278 -4.50 18.18 -21.54
C ALA A 278 -4.35 17.18 -20.37
N GLN A 279 -5.16 16.12 -20.37
CA GLN A 279 -5.09 15.09 -19.34
C GLN A 279 -3.97 14.11 -19.66
N LEU A 280 -3.08 13.86 -18.70
CA LEU A 280 -1.97 12.90 -18.80
C LEU A 280 -2.41 11.50 -18.34
N ALA A 281 -3.06 11.44 -17.18
CA ALA A 281 -3.46 10.18 -16.57
C ALA A 281 -4.70 10.35 -15.69
N THR A 282 -5.31 9.24 -15.32
CA THR A 282 -6.29 9.18 -14.24
C THR A 282 -5.91 8.09 -13.25
N MET A 283 -6.08 8.36 -11.97
CA MET A 283 -6.10 7.32 -10.96
C MET A 283 -7.35 6.46 -11.16
N VAL A 284 -7.16 5.14 -11.22
CA VAL A 284 -8.22 4.13 -11.34
C VAL A 284 -8.52 3.58 -9.93
N PRO A 285 -9.64 3.98 -9.29
CA PRO A 285 -9.94 3.58 -7.92
C PRO A 285 -10.11 2.07 -7.70
N GLN A 286 -10.42 1.33 -8.76
CA GLN A 286 -10.65 -0.10 -8.69
C GLN A 286 -9.37 -0.89 -8.44
N TYR A 287 -8.19 -0.38 -8.80
CA TYR A 287 -6.92 -1.12 -8.60
C TYR A 287 -5.76 -0.25 -8.11
N GLY A 288 -6.01 1.05 -7.88
CA GLY A 288 -5.02 2.02 -7.41
C GLY A 288 -3.82 2.15 -8.34
N VAL A 289 -4.09 2.27 -9.64
CA VAL A 289 -3.08 2.48 -10.70
C VAL A 289 -3.37 3.74 -11.49
N LEU A 290 -2.36 4.24 -12.23
CA LEU A 290 -2.53 5.29 -13.22
C LEU A 290 -2.88 4.69 -14.58
N ALA A 291 -3.99 5.13 -15.16
CA ALA A 291 -4.32 4.89 -16.55
C ALA A 291 -3.94 6.13 -17.36
N PHE A 292 -2.99 5.98 -18.28
CA PHE A 292 -2.49 7.05 -19.12
C PHE A 292 -3.41 7.30 -20.32
N THR A 293 -3.55 8.58 -20.70
CA THR A 293 -4.06 8.95 -22.02
C THR A 293 -2.96 8.77 -23.06
N LEU A 294 -3.28 8.90 -24.36
CA LEU A 294 -2.26 8.91 -25.40
C LEU A 294 -1.24 10.04 -25.22
N HIS A 295 -1.65 11.20 -24.72
CA HIS A 295 -0.75 12.31 -24.46
C HIS A 295 0.16 12.01 -23.27
N GLY A 296 -0.38 11.52 -22.15
CA GLY A 296 0.44 11.12 -21.01
C GLY A 296 1.37 9.93 -21.31
N ALA A 297 0.98 9.02 -22.21
CA ALA A 297 1.86 7.94 -22.66
C ALA A 297 3.05 8.46 -23.49
N ARG A 298 2.89 9.56 -24.24
CA ARG A 298 4.02 10.22 -24.92
C ARG A 298 4.94 10.91 -23.93
N VAL A 299 4.37 11.65 -22.97
CA VAL A 299 5.14 12.25 -21.86
C VAL A 299 5.96 11.18 -21.13
N TRP A 300 5.34 10.02 -20.83
CA TRP A 300 6.07 8.90 -20.25
C TRP A 300 7.19 8.39 -21.17
N ALA A 301 6.90 8.13 -22.45
CA ALA A 301 7.89 7.64 -23.41
C ALA A 301 9.09 8.58 -23.61
N ASP A 302 8.87 9.89 -23.44
CA ASP A 302 9.90 10.93 -23.59
C ASP A 302 10.64 11.24 -22.26
N SER A 303 10.16 10.68 -21.14
CA SER A 303 10.75 10.87 -19.80
C SER A 303 11.80 9.81 -19.46
N ASP A 304 12.56 10.04 -18.37
CA ASP A 304 13.53 9.07 -17.83
C ASP A 304 12.87 7.94 -16.98
N ALA A 305 11.53 7.86 -16.94
CA ALA A 305 10.73 7.01 -16.04
C ALA A 305 10.45 5.57 -16.51
#